data_AF-A0A7K1GRC2-F1
#
_entry.id   AF-A0A7K1GRC2-F1
#
_cell.length_a   1.000
_cell.length_b   1.000
_cell.length_c   1.000
_cell.angle_alpha   90.00
_cell.angle_beta   90.00
_cell.angle_gamma   90.00
#
_symmetry.space_group_name_H-M   'P 1'
#
loop_
_entity.id
_entity.type
_entity.pdbx_description
1 polymer ?
#
loop_
_entity_poly.entity_id
_entity_poly.type
_entity_poly.pdbx_seq_one_letter_code
_entity_poly.pdbx_strand_id
1 'polypeptide(L)'
;EYYLEALDSLRPELLAEAMSDAKLRAETLLDAVGSKIGEVRSVSSGPFQVNARDSSGDSGGYYETRSIEKTVIASVLVEFATNN
;
A
#
# COMPACT_ATOMS: atom_id res chain seq x y z
N GLU A 1 6.97 17.15 15.51
CA GLU A 1 7.09 16.99 14.04
C GLU A 1 7.75 15.69 13.59
N TYR A 2 8.07 14.73 14.48
CA TYR A 2 8.76 13.47 14.15
C TYR A 2 8.00 12.43 13.28
N TYR A 3 6.71 12.61 13.01
CA TYR A 3 5.88 11.59 12.35
C TYR A 3 5.79 11.73 10.82
N LEU A 4 6.12 12.91 10.26
CA LEU A 4 6.12 13.14 8.82
C LEU A 4 7.41 12.61 8.16
N GLU A 5 8.56 12.76 8.84
CA GLU A 5 9.85 12.24 8.34
C GLU A 5 9.82 10.71 8.18
N ALA A 6 9.21 9.99 9.13
CA ALA A 6 9.04 8.54 9.03
C ALA A 6 8.11 8.11 7.89
N LEU A 7 7.09 8.93 7.57
CA LEU A 7 6.18 8.68 6.45
C LEU A 7 6.90 8.80 5.10
N ASP A 8 7.76 9.80 4.94
CA ASP A 8 8.53 9.99 3.72
C ASP A 8 9.55 8.86 3.50
N SER A 9 10.13 8.29 4.57
CA SER A 9 10.93 7.06 4.47
C SER A 9 10.11 5.80 4.24
N LEU A 10 8.88 5.71 4.75
CA LEU A 10 8.01 4.55 4.54
C LEU A 10 7.38 4.53 3.14
N ARG A 11 7.21 5.68 2.48
CA ARG A 11 6.53 5.76 1.18
C ARG A 11 7.16 4.84 0.11
N PRO A 12 8.49 4.86 -0.13
CA PRO A 12 9.11 3.95 -1.08
C PRO A 12 8.89 2.47 -0.72
N GLU A 13 8.97 2.12 0.56
CA GLU A 13 8.77 0.75 1.03
C GLU A 13 7.32 0.29 0.81
N LEU A 14 6.34 1.13 1.17
CA LEU A 14 4.92 0.85 0.96
C LEU A 14 4.57 0.69 -0.53
N LEU A 15 5.18 1.51 -1.41
CA LEU A 15 4.98 1.37 -2.85
C LEU A 15 5.64 0.11 -3.41
N ALA A 16 6.82 -0.26 -2.91
CA ALA A 16 7.50 -1.48 -3.31
C ALA A 16 6.70 -2.74 -2.91
N GLU A 17 6.14 -2.74 -1.70
CA GLU A 17 5.27 -3.81 -1.23
C GLU A 17 3.98 -3.89 -2.07
N ALA A 18 3.32 -2.74 -2.31
CA ALA A 18 2.11 -2.68 -3.12
C ALA A 18 2.35 -3.14 -4.58
N MET A 19 3.51 -2.79 -5.17
CA MET A 19 3.89 -3.26 -6.50
C MET A 19 4.17 -4.77 -6.53
N SER A 20 4.76 -5.32 -5.47
CA SER A 20 5.03 -6.75 -5.35
C SER A 20 3.73 -7.55 -5.23
N ASP A 21 2.78 -7.07 -4.43
CA ASP A 21 1.42 -7.64 -4.34
C ASP A 21 0.69 -7.57 -5.70
N ALA A 22 0.74 -6.43 -6.39
CA ALA A 22 0.12 -6.27 -7.70
C ALA A 22 0.70 -7.25 -8.74
N LYS A 23 2.02 -7.48 -8.72
CA LYS A 23 2.68 -8.45 -9.59
C LYS A 23 2.22 -9.88 -9.31
N LEU A 24 2.20 -10.29 -8.03
CA LEU A 24 1.76 -11.63 -7.63
C LEU A 24 0.31 -11.93 -8.06
N ARG A 25 -0.57 -10.94 -7.91
CA ARG A 25 -1.96 -11.04 -8.36
C ARG A 25 -2.05 -11.20 -9.88
N ALA A 26 -1.28 -10.41 -10.63
CA ALA A 26 -1.23 -10.51 -12.08
C ALA A 26 -0.70 -11.88 -12.55
N GLU A 27 0.36 -12.40 -11.93
CA GLU A 27 0.88 -13.74 -12.20
C GLU A 27 -0.18 -14.82 -11.95
N THR A 28 -0.85 -14.79 -10.80
CA THR A 28 -1.89 -15.77 -10.44
C THR A 28 -3.06 -15.76 -11.44
N LEU A 29 -3.49 -14.58 -11.89
CA LEU A 29 -4.56 -14.43 -12.87
C LEU A 29 -4.15 -14.92 -14.26
N LEU A 30 -2.92 -14.62 -14.67
CA LEU A 30 -2.41 -15.02 -15.99
C LEU A 30 -2.13 -16.53 -16.05
N ASP A 31 -1.59 -17.12 -14.99
CA ASP A 31 -1.40 -18.57 -14.87
C ASP A 31 -2.72 -19.33 -15.02
N ALA A 32 -3.82 -18.81 -14.46
CA ALA A 32 -5.14 -19.41 -14.58
C ALA A 32 -5.69 -19.46 -16.02
N VAL A 33 -5.22 -18.56 -16.90
CA VAL A 33 -5.60 -18.49 -18.32
C VAL A 33 -4.50 -19.01 -19.26
N GLY A 34 -3.42 -19.58 -18.70
CA GLY A 34 -2.29 -20.11 -19.47
C GLY A 34 -1.40 -19.05 -20.12
N SER A 35 -1.47 -17.80 -19.67
CA SER A 35 -0.63 -16.69 -20.14
C SER A 35 0.47 -16.37 -19.12
N LYS A 36 1.49 -15.61 -19.54
CA LYS A 36 2.57 -15.15 -18.65
C LYS A 36 2.59 -13.64 -18.53
N ILE A 37 3.01 -13.17 -17.36
CA ILE A 37 3.27 -11.75 -17.15
C ILE A 37 4.46 -11.30 -18.00
N GLY A 38 4.32 -10.16 -18.66
CA GLY A 38 5.35 -9.51 -19.46
C GLY A 38 5.93 -8.28 -18.76
N GLU A 39 6.61 -7.44 -19.53
CA GLU A 39 7.22 -6.21 -19.02
C GLU A 39 6.17 -5.22 -18.49
N VAL A 40 6.58 -4.39 -17.53
CA VAL A 40 5.75 -3.29 -17.01
C VAL A 40 5.59 -2.23 -18.09
N ARG A 41 4.35 -1.93 -18.48
CA ARG A 41 4.02 -0.91 -19.47
C ARG A 41 3.83 0.46 -18.86
N SER A 42 3.15 0.51 -17.72
CA SER A 42 2.87 1.75 -17.01
C SER A 42 2.73 1.49 -15.51
N VAL A 43 3.12 2.49 -14.72
CA VAL A 43 2.95 2.50 -13.26
C VAL A 43 2.42 3.87 -12.86
N SER A 44 1.38 3.87 -12.03
CA SER A 44 0.80 5.07 -11.45
C SER A 44 0.49 4.82 -9.98
N SER A 45 0.94 5.71 -9.10
CA SER A 45 0.58 5.67 -7.69
C SER A 45 -0.61 6.57 -7.41
N GLY A 46 -1.63 6.04 -6.73
CA GLY A 46 -2.75 6.81 -6.20
C GLY A 46 -2.36 7.68 -5.00
N PRO A 47 -3.28 8.52 -4.51
CA PRO A 47 -3.03 9.30 -3.30
C PRO A 47 -2.86 8.37 -2.09
N PHE A 48 -1.86 8.66 -1.25
CA PHE A 48 -1.73 8.00 0.05
C PHE A 48 -2.87 8.45 0.96
N GLN A 49 -3.65 7.50 1.47
CA GLN A 49 -4.68 7.79 2.46
C GLN A 49 -4.14 7.45 3.84
N VAL A 50 -4.13 8.43 4.74
CA VAL A 50 -3.75 8.24 6.14
C VAL A 50 -5.01 8.38 6.99
N ASN A 51 -5.55 7.25 7.43
CA ASN A 51 -6.68 7.22 8.35
C ASN A 51 -6.14 7.08 9.78
N ALA A 52 -6.51 8.01 10.66
CA ALA A 52 -6.36 7.75 12.09
C ALA A 52 -7.32 6.61 12.44
N ARG A 53 -6.83 5.53 13.05
CA ARG A 53 -7.71 4.45 13.47
C ARG A 53 -8.75 5.03 14.42
N ASP A 54 -10.01 4.66 14.18
CA ASP A 54 -11.21 5.16 14.83
C ASP A 54 -10.98 5.41 16.33
N SER A 55 -10.90 6.67 16.75
CA SER A 55 -10.90 7.05 18.16
C SER A 55 -12.34 6.99 18.66
N SER A 56 -12.92 5.78 18.68
CA SER A 56 -14.14 5.51 19.42
C SER A 56 -13.81 5.74 20.89
N GLY A 57 -14.37 6.82 21.44
CA GLY A 57 -13.93 7.42 22.68
C GLY A 57 -13.93 6.47 23.87
N ASP A 58 -12.80 6.41 24.56
CA ASP A 58 -12.78 6.02 25.97
C ASP A 58 -12.44 7.26 26.80
N SER A 59 -13.49 8.01 27.11
CA SER A 59 -13.48 9.03 28.17
C SER A 59 -13.39 8.29 29.51
N GLY A 60 -12.19 7.80 29.84
CA GLY A 60 -12.04 6.86 30.94
C GLY A 60 -10.62 6.76 31.50
N GLY A 61 -9.85 7.85 31.42
CA GLY A 61 -8.66 8.07 32.25
C GLY A 61 -7.59 6.99 32.22
N TYR A 62 -6.69 7.04 31.25
CA TYR A 62 -5.24 6.85 31.46
C TYR A 62 -4.54 7.42 30.22
N TYR A 63 -3.61 8.36 30.44
CA TYR A 63 -2.86 9.02 29.38
C TYR A 63 -1.83 8.07 28.77
N GLU A 64 -2.25 7.23 27.82
CA GLU A 64 -1.35 6.61 26.84
C GLU A 64 -1.42 7.39 25.52
N THR A 65 -0.97 8.64 25.55
CA THR A 65 -0.91 9.54 24.38
C THR A 65 0.19 9.18 23.37
N ARG A 66 0.71 7.94 23.36
CA ARG A 66 1.90 7.58 22.56
C ARG A 66 1.62 6.80 21.28
N SER A 67 0.44 6.20 21.12
CA SER A 67 0.20 5.30 19.99
C SER A 67 -1.18 5.50 19.40
N ILE A 68 -1.43 6.66 18.80
CA ILE A 68 -2.52 6.76 17.82
C ILE A 68 -2.04 5.93 16.61
N GLU A 69 -2.42 4.65 16.58
CA GLU A 69 -2.20 3.80 15.42
C GLU A 69 -2.87 4.45 14.21
N LYS A 70 -2.07 4.75 13.18
CA LYS A 70 -2.53 5.32 11.91
C LYS A 70 -2.40 4.24 10.85
N THR A 71 -3.48 4.02 10.11
CA THR A 71 -3.46 3.13 8.95
C THR A 71 -3.13 3.95 7.72
N VAL A 72 -1.99 3.66 7.10
CA VAL A 72 -1.58 4.26 5.82
C VAL A 72 -1.90 3.28 4.70
N ILE A 73 -2.73 3.71 3.75
CA ILE A 73 -3.08 2.94 2.56
C ILE A 73 -2.35 3.56 1.38
N ALA A 74 -1.51 2.77 0.73
CA ALA A 74 -0.89 3.09 -0.55
C ALA A 74 -1.58 2.27 -1.65
N SER A 75 -1.98 2.94 -2.73
CA SER A 75 -2.57 2.27 -3.89
C SER A 75 -1.69 2.48 -5.10
N VAL A 76 -1.43 1.39 -5.84
CA VAL A 76 -0.70 1.43 -7.11
C VAL A 76 -1.56 0.82 -8.20
N LEU A 77 -1.52 1.46 -9.37
CA LEU A 77 -2.06 0.96 -10.61
C LEU A 77 -0.87 0.61 -11.50
N VAL A 78 -0.81 -0.63 -11.95
CA VAL A 78 0.25 -1.13 -12.82
C VAL A 78 -0.37 -1.87 -13.99
N GLU A 79 0.13 -1.59 -15.19
CA GLU A 79 -0.22 -2.32 -16.40
C GLU A 79 0.96 -3.18 -16.81
N PHE A 80 0.72 -4.48 -16.94
CA PHE A 80 1.69 -5.44 -17.44
C PHE A 80 1.37 -5.78 -18.90
N ALA A 81 2.41 -5.96 -19.71
CA ALA A 81 2.27 -6.69 -20.96
C ALA A 81 1.90 -8.16 -20.65
N THR A 82 1.31 -8.84 -21.61
CA THR A 82 1.08 -10.29 -21.54
C THR A 82 1.87 -10.96 -22.65
N ASN A 83 2.52 -12.08 -22.30
CA ASN A 83 3.23 -12.92 -23.24
C ASN A 83 2.51 -14.27 -23.33
N ASN A 84 2.39 -14.80 -24.55
CA ASN A 84 1.75 -16.07 -24.86
C ASN A 84 2.77 -17.00 -25.52
#